data_AF-A0A820NSA0-F1
#
_entry.id   AF-A0A820NSA0-F1
#
_cell.length_a   1.000
_cell.length_b   1.000
_cell.length_c   1.000
_cell.angle_alpha   90.00
_cell.angle_beta   90.00
_cell.angle_gamma   90.00
#
_symmetry.space_group_name_H-M   'P 1'
#
loop_
_entity.id
_entity.type
_entity.pdbx_description
1 polymer ?
#
loop_
_entity_poly.entity_id
_entity_poly.type
_entity_poly.pdbx_seq_one_letter_code
_entity_poly.pdbx_strand_id
1 'polypeptide(L)'
;MEHQQNTSLQATGYVLVTVEDTYPHMILIGCVISTLCSPNLEYQLVNPTTQVALFSICDGNCTTIQNITWNIYHGEMNSFSNLTTWTLFNQTGYENIWFFGTNTSNFTATNQLFLSNPQINLWQFEVVYSFLQETSSSSLNIVLTKSPS
;
A
#
# COMPACT_ATOMS: atom_id res chain seq x y z
N MET A 1 26.03 63.77 13.86
CA MET A 1 25.18 63.72 12.67
C MET A 1 26.09 63.32 11.52
N GLU A 2 26.44 62.04 11.35
CA GLU A 2 25.63 60.96 10.71
C GLU A 2 25.24 61.33 9.27
N HIS A 3 25.46 60.54 8.21
CA HIS A 3 25.78 59.12 8.06
C HIS A 3 26.52 58.91 6.72
N GLN A 4 27.60 58.11 6.71
CA GLN A 4 28.11 57.48 5.48
C GLN A 4 27.08 56.45 5.00
N GLN A 5 26.52 56.64 3.80
CA GLN A 5 25.66 55.65 3.16
C GLN A 5 26.52 54.50 2.63
N ASN A 6 26.51 53.41 3.40
CA ASN A 6 27.08 52.12 3.03
C ASN A 6 26.05 51.40 2.14
N THR A 7 26.25 51.38 0.83
CA THR A 7 25.37 50.65 -0.09
C THR A 7 25.73 49.17 -0.03
N SER A 8 24.91 48.39 0.68
CA SER A 8 24.98 46.94 0.66
C SER A 8 24.60 46.44 -0.73
N LEU A 9 25.58 45.92 -1.47
CA LEU A 9 25.33 45.11 -2.66
C LEU A 9 24.64 43.82 -2.21
N GLN A 10 23.32 43.77 -2.34
CA GLN A 10 22.58 42.51 -2.24
C GLN A 10 22.70 41.77 -3.57
N ALA A 11 23.53 40.72 -3.58
CA ALA A 11 23.49 39.73 -4.65
C ALA A 11 22.29 38.80 -4.40
N THR A 12 21.22 38.97 -5.17
CA THR A 12 20.11 38.02 -5.21
C THR A 12 20.59 36.78 -5.96
N GLY A 13 21.07 35.79 -5.22
CA GLY A 13 21.35 34.46 -5.77
C GLY A 13 20.03 33.77 -6.06
N TYR A 14 19.64 33.68 -7.32
CA TYR A 14 18.57 32.78 -7.73
C TYR A 14 19.15 31.38 -7.76
N VAL A 15 18.68 30.51 -6.86
CA VAL A 15 18.87 29.07 -7.00
C VAL A 15 17.92 28.63 -8.10
N LEU A 16 18.46 28.30 -9.26
CA LEU A 16 17.75 27.54 -10.29
C LEU A 16 17.57 26.12 -9.75
N VAL A 17 16.43 25.86 -9.12
CA VAL A 17 15.99 24.50 -8.83
C VAL A 17 15.45 23.95 -10.15
N THR A 18 16.28 23.19 -10.86
CA THR A 18 15.79 22.27 -11.88
C THR A 18 15.06 21.16 -11.14
N VAL A 19 13.73 21.26 -11.10
CA VAL A 19 12.90 20.10 -10.76
C VAL A 19 13.01 19.17 -11.96
N GLU A 20 13.92 18.20 -11.90
CA GLU A 20 13.81 17.04 -12.78
C GLU A 20 12.45 16.41 -12.50
N ASP A 21 11.66 16.16 -13.55
CA ASP A 21 10.35 15.50 -13.48
C ASP A 21 10.49 14.03 -13.03
N THR A 22 10.97 13.80 -11.81
CA THR A 22 10.87 12.50 -11.13
C THR A 22 9.51 12.45 -10.45
N TYR A 23 8.44 12.33 -11.24
CA TYR A 23 7.15 11.96 -10.68
C TYR A 23 7.31 10.60 -9.99
N PRO A 24 7.10 10.50 -8.67
CA PRO A 24 7.22 9.23 -7.98
C PRO A 24 6.21 8.25 -8.55
N HIS A 25 6.62 7.02 -8.82
CA HIS A 25 5.72 5.96 -9.28
C HIS A 25 4.62 5.76 -8.23
N MET A 26 3.37 6.02 -8.59
CA MET A 26 2.23 5.83 -7.71
C MET A 26 1.59 4.47 -7.99
N ILE A 27 1.43 3.64 -6.94
CA ILE A 27 0.72 2.37 -7.07
C ILE A 27 -0.69 2.52 -6.50
N LEU A 28 -1.67 2.29 -7.35
CA LEU A 28 -3.08 2.30 -6.99
C LEU A 28 -3.57 0.86 -6.88
N ILE A 29 -4.23 0.52 -5.77
CA ILE A 29 -4.95 -0.73 -5.61
C ILE A 29 -6.41 -0.51 -5.99
N GLY A 30 -6.91 -1.34 -6.90
CA GLY A 30 -8.33 -1.49 -7.19
C GLY A 30 -8.85 -2.84 -6.70
N CYS A 31 -10.16 -2.89 -6.47
CA CYS A 31 -10.86 -4.11 -6.08
C CYS A 31 -11.82 -4.53 -7.18
N VAL A 32 -11.92 -5.83 -7.42
CA VAL A 32 -12.92 -6.38 -8.36
C VAL A 32 -14.34 -6.13 -7.83
N ILE A 33 -14.53 -6.25 -6.51
CA ILE A 33 -15.76 -5.85 -5.83
C ILE A 33 -15.56 -4.41 -5.33
N SER A 34 -16.27 -3.44 -5.89
CA SER A 34 -16.07 -2.02 -5.61
C SER A 34 -16.22 -1.66 -4.12
N THR A 35 -17.09 -2.35 -3.38
CA THR A 35 -17.29 -2.13 -1.94
C THR A 35 -16.08 -2.49 -1.09
N LEU A 36 -15.12 -3.26 -1.62
CA LEU A 36 -13.87 -3.60 -0.94
C LEU A 36 -12.79 -2.51 -1.07
N CYS A 37 -12.97 -1.53 -1.95
CA CYS A 37 -12.04 -0.41 -2.15
C CYS A 37 -12.80 0.92 -2.04
N SER A 38 -13.69 1.05 -1.04
CA SER A 38 -14.43 2.30 -0.84
C SER A 38 -13.44 3.43 -0.49
N PRO A 39 -13.50 4.58 -1.17
CA PRO A 39 -12.56 5.66 -0.94
C PRO A 39 -12.68 6.22 0.48
N ASN A 40 -11.55 6.72 1.02
CA ASN A 40 -11.44 7.44 2.29
C ASN A 40 -11.70 6.60 3.56
N LEU A 41 -11.57 5.27 3.49
CA LEU A 41 -11.56 4.42 4.68
C LEU A 41 -10.17 3.83 4.91
N GLU A 42 -9.68 3.94 6.13
CA GLU A 42 -8.41 3.29 6.55
C GLU A 42 -8.55 1.76 6.55
N TYR A 43 -9.74 1.24 6.84
CA TYR A 43 -10.08 -0.18 6.85
C TYR A 43 -11.39 -0.45 6.12
N GLN A 44 -11.43 -1.54 5.35
CA GLN A 44 -12.62 -2.00 4.65
C GLN A 44 -13.24 -3.16 5.41
N LEU A 45 -14.57 -3.16 5.56
CA LEU A 45 -15.28 -4.24 6.24
C LEU A 45 -15.52 -5.40 5.27
N VAL A 46 -15.11 -6.60 5.65
CA VAL A 46 -15.18 -7.79 4.78
C VAL A 46 -15.78 -8.95 5.54
N ASN A 47 -16.72 -9.66 4.91
CA ASN A 47 -17.23 -10.91 5.45
C ASN A 47 -16.17 -12.02 5.29
N PRO A 48 -15.86 -12.81 6.33
CA PRO A 48 -14.90 -13.91 6.23
C PRO A 48 -15.16 -14.92 5.09
N THR A 49 -16.40 -15.04 4.61
CA THR A 49 -16.74 -15.93 3.49
C THR A 49 -16.43 -15.32 2.12
N THR A 50 -16.09 -14.04 2.06
CA THR A 50 -15.83 -13.30 0.82
C THR A 50 -14.39 -13.52 0.36
N GLN A 51 -14.21 -13.85 -0.92
CA GLN A 51 -12.90 -13.84 -1.56
C GLN A 51 -12.45 -12.39 -1.81
N VAL A 52 -11.16 -12.12 -1.59
CA VAL A 52 -10.56 -10.82 -1.88
C VAL A 52 -9.83 -10.91 -3.21
N ALA A 53 -10.33 -10.20 -4.22
CA ALA A 53 -9.71 -10.09 -5.53
C ALA A 53 -9.34 -8.63 -5.80
N LEU A 54 -8.05 -8.39 -5.97
CA LEU A 54 -7.43 -7.08 -6.11
C LEU A 54 -6.67 -7.00 -7.43
N PHE A 55 -6.51 -5.79 -7.93
CA PHE A 55 -5.57 -5.49 -8.99
C PHE A 55 -4.81 -4.23 -8.64
N SER A 56 -3.58 -4.11 -9.13
CA SER A 56 -2.75 -2.93 -8.95
C SER A 56 -2.41 -2.30 -10.28
N ILE A 57 -2.50 -0.98 -10.32
CA ILE A 57 -2.15 -0.16 -11.47
C ILE A 57 -1.02 0.76 -11.04
N CYS A 58 0.04 0.77 -11.83
CA CYS A 58 1.10 1.74 -11.69
C CYS A 58 0.75 2.97 -12.53
N ASP A 59 0.72 4.14 -11.89
CA ASP A 59 0.50 5.44 -12.51
C ASP A 59 1.84 6.19 -12.59
N GLY A 60 2.24 6.60 -13.80
CA GLY A 60 3.57 7.14 -14.12
C GLY A 60 4.37 6.28 -15.11
N ASN A 61 5.70 6.36 -15.05
CA ASN A 61 6.60 5.65 -15.99
C ASN A 61 6.86 4.19 -15.60
N CYS A 62 5.85 3.35 -15.76
CA CYS A 62 5.89 1.96 -15.32
C CYS A 62 6.55 1.00 -16.32
N THR A 63 7.36 1.51 -17.26
CA THR A 63 8.01 0.70 -18.30
C THR A 63 9.20 -0.12 -17.79
N THR A 64 9.72 0.24 -16.61
CA THR A 64 10.93 -0.34 -16.01
C THR A 64 10.65 -1.23 -14.80
N ILE A 65 9.40 -1.70 -14.63
CA ILE A 65 9.05 -2.62 -13.56
C ILE A 65 9.89 -3.89 -13.69
N GLN A 66 10.61 -4.23 -12.63
CA GLN A 66 11.41 -5.45 -12.54
C GLN A 66 10.62 -6.57 -11.87
N ASN A 67 9.88 -6.25 -10.81
CA ASN A 67 9.08 -7.22 -10.08
C ASN A 67 7.84 -6.58 -9.46
N ILE A 68 6.82 -7.39 -9.24
CA ILE A 68 5.62 -7.05 -8.46
C ILE A 68 5.49 -8.15 -7.42
N THR A 69 5.28 -7.78 -6.16
CA THR A 69 5.08 -8.75 -5.07
C THR A 69 3.92 -8.31 -4.19
N TRP A 70 3.05 -9.24 -3.84
CA TRP A 70 2.00 -9.06 -2.83
C TRP A 70 2.43 -9.66 -1.50
N ASN A 71 2.58 -8.81 -0.49
CA ASN A 71 2.80 -9.17 0.89
C ASN A 71 1.47 -9.17 1.64
N ILE A 72 1.22 -10.21 2.43
CA ILE A 72 0.02 -10.31 3.25
C ILE A 72 0.45 -10.24 4.70
N TYR A 73 -0.16 -9.33 5.46
CA TYR A 73 0.07 -9.18 6.88
C TYR A 73 -1.21 -9.44 7.65
N HIS A 74 -1.05 -9.96 8.86
CA HIS A 74 -2.11 -9.95 9.86
C HIS A 74 -1.82 -8.90 10.92
N GLY A 75 -2.88 -8.25 11.38
CA GLY A 75 -2.80 -7.17 12.36
C GLY A 75 -3.24 -7.62 13.75
N GLU A 76 -2.57 -7.09 14.78
CA GLU A 76 -3.04 -7.12 16.16
C GLU A 76 -3.13 -5.68 16.69
N MET A 77 -4.31 -5.28 17.15
CA MET A 77 -4.52 -3.94 17.70
C MET A 77 -4.09 -3.91 19.16
N ASN A 78 -3.08 -3.12 19.46
CA ASN A 78 -2.65 -2.92 20.84
C ASN A 78 -3.64 -1.97 21.54
N SER A 79 -4.36 -2.51 22.53
CA SER A 79 -5.41 -1.78 23.26
C SER A 79 -4.91 -0.55 24.04
N PHE A 80 -3.60 -0.46 24.30
CA PHE A 80 -3.01 0.67 25.04
C PHE A 80 -2.55 1.81 24.15
N SER A 81 -2.11 1.53 22.92
CA SER A 81 -1.55 2.54 22.01
C SER A 81 -2.45 2.90 20.83
N ASN A 82 -3.56 2.17 20.62
CA ASN A 82 -4.41 2.25 19.43
C ASN A 82 -3.63 2.06 18.10
N LEU A 83 -2.44 1.47 18.17
CA LEU A 83 -1.62 1.14 17.01
C LEU A 83 -1.83 -0.32 16.64
N THR A 84 -1.98 -0.58 15.34
CA THR A 84 -2.00 -1.93 14.79
C THR A 84 -0.58 -2.37 14.50
N THR A 85 -0.16 -3.48 15.11
CA THR A 85 1.10 -4.15 14.76
C THR A 85 0.83 -5.11 13.62
N TRP A 86 1.55 -4.93 12.50
CA TRP A 86 1.44 -5.79 11.32
C TRP A 86 2.55 -6.85 11.33
N THR A 87 2.17 -8.11 11.20
CA THR A 87 3.10 -9.24 11.12
C THR A 87 2.92 -9.94 9.78
N LEU A 88 4.02 -10.19 9.07
CA LEU A 88 4.00 -10.84 7.76
C LEU A 88 3.46 -12.27 7.90
N PHE A 89 2.46 -12.59 7.09
CA PHE A 89 1.88 -13.91 7.01
C PHE A 89 2.75 -14.82 6.14
N ASN A 90 3.05 -16.03 6.62
CA ASN A 90 3.88 -16.97 5.85
C ASN A 90 3.09 -17.57 4.67
N GLN A 91 3.42 -17.13 3.45
CA GLN A 91 2.73 -17.53 2.22
C GLN A 91 3.25 -18.84 1.59
N THR A 92 4.47 -19.30 1.94
CA THR A 92 5.25 -20.31 1.18
C THR A 92 4.58 -21.67 1.04
N GLY A 93 3.62 -22.01 1.91
CA GLY A 93 2.85 -23.26 1.84
C GLY A 93 1.46 -23.15 1.21
N TYR A 94 1.03 -21.95 0.84
CA TYR A 94 -0.35 -21.65 0.43
C TYR A 94 -0.46 -21.01 -0.95
N GLU A 95 0.65 -20.91 -1.67
CA GLU A 95 0.67 -20.46 -3.07
C GLU A 95 -0.17 -21.40 -3.94
N ASN A 96 -1.02 -20.83 -4.79
CA ASN A 96 -2.02 -21.54 -5.61
C ASN A 96 -3.05 -22.37 -4.81
N ILE A 97 -3.13 -22.15 -3.50
CA ILE A 97 -4.17 -22.74 -2.63
C ILE A 97 -5.01 -21.60 -2.04
N TRP A 98 -4.38 -20.68 -1.31
CA TRP A 98 -5.04 -19.50 -0.76
C TRP A 98 -4.70 -18.23 -1.50
N PHE A 99 -3.54 -18.16 -2.14
CA PHE A 99 -3.06 -16.98 -2.83
C PHE A 99 -2.76 -17.27 -4.29
N PHE A 100 -3.27 -16.42 -5.18
CA PHE A 100 -3.03 -16.50 -6.62
C PHE A 100 -2.51 -15.15 -7.12
N GLY A 101 -1.53 -15.19 -8.02
CA GLY A 101 -0.98 -13.98 -8.64
C GLY A 101 -0.15 -13.10 -7.70
N THR A 102 0.47 -13.67 -6.67
CA THR A 102 1.32 -12.94 -5.70
C THR A 102 2.45 -12.17 -6.36
N ASN A 103 2.92 -12.59 -7.54
CA ASN A 103 3.97 -11.92 -8.28
C ASN A 103 3.46 -11.17 -9.53
N THR A 104 2.18 -10.77 -9.55
CA THR A 104 1.57 -10.09 -10.70
C THR A 104 0.74 -8.90 -10.27
N SER A 105 0.27 -8.10 -11.24
CA SER A 105 -0.64 -6.99 -10.95
C SER A 105 -2.04 -7.45 -10.52
N ASN A 106 -2.42 -8.71 -10.77
CA ASN A 106 -3.70 -9.26 -10.33
C ASN A 106 -3.48 -10.21 -9.17
N PHE A 107 -4.18 -10.00 -8.07
CA PHE A 107 -4.03 -10.80 -6.86
C PHE A 107 -5.37 -11.33 -6.38
N THR A 108 -5.37 -12.56 -5.87
CA THR A 108 -6.54 -13.13 -5.22
C THR A 108 -6.15 -13.88 -3.96
N ALA A 109 -6.80 -13.53 -2.85
CA ALA A 109 -6.82 -14.29 -1.62
C ALA A 109 -8.18 -14.98 -1.47
N THR A 110 -8.19 -16.31 -1.39
CA THR A 110 -9.41 -17.09 -1.16
C THR A 110 -9.97 -16.84 0.24
N ASN A 111 -11.27 -17.04 0.40
CA ASN A 111 -11.93 -16.98 1.72
C ASN A 111 -11.38 -18.02 2.71
N GLN A 112 -10.73 -19.10 2.24
CA GLN A 112 -10.09 -20.09 3.09
C GLN A 112 -8.98 -19.49 3.97
N LEU A 113 -8.34 -18.39 3.55
CA LEU A 113 -7.41 -17.63 4.39
C LEU A 113 -8.08 -17.22 5.71
N PHE A 114 -9.28 -16.65 5.63
CA PHE A 114 -10.01 -16.11 6.77
C PHE A 114 -10.66 -17.23 7.58
N LEU A 115 -11.24 -18.23 6.92
CA LEU A 115 -11.87 -19.38 7.57
C LEU A 115 -10.87 -20.24 8.35
N SER A 116 -9.63 -20.33 7.89
CA SER A 116 -8.55 -21.08 8.57
C SER A 116 -7.89 -20.29 9.70
N ASN A 117 -8.12 -18.97 9.77
CA ASN A 117 -7.53 -18.08 10.76
C ASN A 117 -8.60 -17.22 11.46
N PRO A 118 -9.63 -17.84 12.08
CA PRO A 118 -10.78 -17.13 12.61
C PRO A 118 -10.44 -16.19 13.79
N GLN A 119 -9.29 -16.39 14.44
CA GLN A 119 -8.79 -15.52 15.50
C GLN A 119 -8.24 -14.17 14.98
N ILE A 120 -7.96 -14.05 13.68
CA ILE A 120 -7.35 -12.87 13.07
C ILE A 120 -8.43 -12.03 12.39
N ASN A 121 -8.68 -10.84 12.90
CA ASN A 121 -9.69 -9.93 12.35
C ASN A 121 -9.10 -8.85 11.43
N LEU A 122 -7.82 -8.54 11.53
CA LEU A 122 -7.16 -7.49 10.77
C LEU A 122 -6.22 -8.10 9.75
N TRP A 123 -6.37 -7.67 8.50
CA TRP A 123 -5.52 -8.10 7.40
C TRP A 123 -5.08 -6.91 6.57
N GLN A 124 -3.85 -6.94 6.07
CA GLN A 124 -3.32 -5.97 5.13
C GLN A 124 -2.79 -6.69 3.91
N PHE A 125 -3.21 -6.21 2.74
CA PHE A 125 -2.71 -6.65 1.44
C PHE A 125 -1.87 -5.52 0.88
N GLU A 126 -0.56 -5.68 0.92
CA GLU A 126 0.40 -4.73 0.38
C GLU A 126 0.89 -5.23 -0.97
N VAL A 127 0.90 -4.36 -1.97
CA VAL A 127 1.60 -4.61 -3.23
C VAL A 127 2.85 -3.76 -3.29
N VAL A 128 3.96 -4.36 -3.70
CA VAL A 128 5.26 -3.71 -3.87
C VAL A 128 5.70 -3.89 -5.31
N TYR A 129 5.94 -2.77 -5.99
CA TYR A 129 6.55 -2.71 -7.30
C TYR A 129 8.03 -2.38 -7.11
N SER A 130 8.90 -3.20 -7.66
CA SER A 130 10.34 -2.94 -7.71
C SER A 130 10.74 -2.40 -9.08
N PHE A 131 11.46 -1.29 -9.07
CA PHE A 131 12.09 -0.67 -10.22
C PHE A 131 13.61 -0.75 -10.06
N LEU A 132 14.37 -0.32 -11.08
CA LEU A 132 15.84 -0.41 -11.07
C LEU A 132 16.50 0.34 -9.89
N GLN A 133 15.91 1.45 -9.46
CA GLN A 133 16.52 2.36 -8.48
C GLN A 133 15.65 2.60 -7.25
N GLU A 134 14.40 2.13 -7.26
CA GLU A 134 13.45 2.41 -6.19
C GLU A 134 12.38 1.32 -6.10
N THR A 135 11.60 1.38 -5.02
CA THR A 135 10.41 0.57 -4.83
C THR A 135 9.24 1.48 -4.52
N SER A 136 8.07 1.18 -5.07
CA SER A 136 6.82 1.84 -4.70
C SER A 136 5.85 0.81 -4.16
N SER A 137 5.10 1.17 -3.13
CA SER A 137 4.13 0.26 -2.52
C SER A 137 2.81 0.96 -2.23
N SER A 138 1.78 0.14 -2.09
CA SER A 138 0.44 0.55 -1.71
C SER A 138 -0.20 -0.59 -0.93
N SER A 139 -1.14 -0.28 -0.04
CA SER A 139 -1.77 -1.30 0.79
C SER A 139 -3.26 -1.08 0.97
N LEU A 140 -3.98 -2.18 1.13
CA LEU A 140 -5.38 -2.23 1.46
C LEU A 140 -5.54 -2.97 2.80
N ASN A 141 -6.07 -2.27 3.81
CA ASN A 141 -6.38 -2.88 5.08
C ASN A 141 -7.85 -3.29 5.11
N ILE A 142 -8.12 -4.48 5.65
CA ILE A 142 -9.46 -4.98 5.87
C ILE A 142 -9.65 -5.40 7.33
N VAL A 143 -10.88 -5.25 7.80
CA VAL A 143 -11.35 -5.78 9.08
C VAL A 143 -12.45 -6.80 8.79
N LEU A 144 -12.31 -8.01 9.31
CA LEU A 144 -13.32 -9.04 9.19
C LEU A 144 -14.53 -8.74 10.10
N THR A 145 -15.72 -8.89 9.55
CA THR A 145 -16.95 -8.81 10.35
C THR A 145 -17.10 -10.06 11.21
N LYS A 146 -17.45 -9.89 12.50
CA LYS A 146 -17.59 -11.00 13.46
C LYS A 146 -18.73 -11.97 13.16
N SER A 147 -19.58 -11.68 12.18
CA SER A 147 -20.65 -12.56 11.72
C SER A 147 -21.01 -12.23 10.27
N PRO A 148 -21.49 -13.20 9.48
CA PRO A 148 -22.12 -12.91 8.21
C PRO A 148 -23.43 -12.19 8.51
N SER A 149 -23.56 -10.94 8.07
CA SER A 149 -24.85 -10.26 8.00
C SER A 149 -25.77 -10.96 7.00
#